data_AF-A0A367AU19-F1
#
_entry.id   AF-A0A367AU19-F1
#
_cell.length_a   1.000
_cell.length_b   1.000
_cell.length_c   1.000
_cell.angle_alpha   90.00
_cell.angle_beta   90.00
_cell.angle_gamma   90.00
#
_symmetry.space_group_name_H-M   'P 1'
#
loop_
_entity.id
_entity.type
_entity.pdbx_description
1 polymer ?
#
loop_
_entity_poly.entity_id
_entity_poly.type
_entity_poly.pdbx_seq_one_letter_code
_entity_poly.pdbx_strand_id
1 'polypeptide(L)' 'MPPTVVGLFTGLLLGIAWVVGGFDAFVGTAVLGVIGFLVGKVVSGQLDLIPYLGGGGRSSR' A
#
# COMPACT_ATOMS: atom_id res chain seq x y z
N MET A 1 -8.27 2.13 13.74
CA MET A 1 -7.15 1.68 14.60
C MET A 1 -6.27 2.88 14.90
N PRO A 2 -5.64 2.98 16.10
CA PRO A 2 -4.76 4.11 16.40
C PRO A 2 -3.61 4.13 15.39
N PRO A 3 -3.28 5.28 14.77
CA PRO A 3 -2.17 5.39 13.82
C PRO A 3 -0.84 4.92 14.44
N THR A 4 -0.69 5.05 15.76
CA THR A 4 0.45 4.55 16.53
C THR A 4 0.61 3.02 16.48
N VAL A 5 -0.50 2.26 16.51
CA VAL A 5 -0.46 0.79 16.46
C VAL A 5 0.02 0.31 15.09
N VAL A 6 -0.47 0.95 14.03
CA VAL A 6 -0.04 0.64 12.66
C VAL A 6 1.44 0.93 12.49
N GLY A 7 1.93 2.08 13.00
CA GLY A 7 3.35 2.41 12.97
C GLY A 7 4.23 1.41 13.73
N LEU A 8 3.77 0.96 14.91
CA LEU A 8 4.49 -0.01 15.73
C LEU A 8 4.59 -1.38 15.04
N PHE A 9 3.49 -1.89 14.49
CA PHE A 9 3.51 -3.14 13.71
C PHE A 9 4.39 -3.02 12.46
N THR A 10 4.29 -1.92 11.74
CA THR A 10 5.10 -1.70 10.53
C THR A 10 6.59 -1.71 10.87
N GLY A 11 7.00 -0.98 11.92
CA GLY A 11 8.39 -0.95 12.38
C GLY A 11 8.90 -2.32 12.87
N LEU A 12 8.08 -3.05 13.63
CA LEU A 12 8.43 -4.40 14.10
C LEU A 12 8.68 -5.37 12.93
N LEU A 13 7.79 -5.35 11.93
CA LEU A 13 7.93 -6.20 10.74
C LEU A 13 9.17 -5.84 9.92
N LEU A 14 9.46 -4.54 9.75
CA LEU A 14 10.68 -4.09 9.06
C LEU A 14 11.96 -4.49 9.82
N GLY A 15 11.96 -4.41 11.15
CA GLY A 15 13.08 -4.85 11.97
C GLY A 15 13.35 -6.35 11.86
N ILE A 16 12.29 -7.17 11.84
CA ILE A 16 12.41 -8.62 11.63
C ILE A 16 13.00 -8.92 10.24
N ALA A 17 12.55 -8.22 9.19
CA ALA A 17 13.08 -8.39 7.85
C ALA A 17 14.59 -8.09 7.77
N TRP A 18 15.05 -7.06 8.48
CA TRP A 18 16.46 -6.69 8.54
C TRP A 18 17.33 -7.78 9.20
N VAL A 19 16.85 -8.36 10.31
CA VAL A 19 17.60 -9.42 11.03
C VAL A 19 17.67 -10.73 10.24
N VAL A 20 16.59 -11.09 9.53
CA VAL A 20 16.49 -12.38 8.83
C VAL A 20 17.26 -12.40 7.51
N GLY A 21 17.32 -11.28 6.78
CA GLY A 21 17.91 -11.27 5.44
C GLY A 21 18.86 -10.11 5.13
N GLY A 22 19.23 -9.30 6.12
CA GLY A 22 20.18 -8.19 5.96
C GLY A 22 19.59 -6.99 5.20
N PHE A 23 20.46 -6.16 4.63
CA PHE A 23 20.07 -4.90 4.00
C PHE A 23 19.15 -5.09 2.79
N ASP A 24 19.44 -6.07 1.92
CA ASP A 24 18.62 -6.33 0.73
C ASP A 24 17.21 -6.79 1.10
N ALA A 25 17.06 -7.58 2.18
CA ALA A 25 15.75 -8.00 2.66
C ALA A 25 14.96 -6.86 3.31
N PHE A 26 15.63 -5.93 3.99
CA PHE A 26 15.00 -4.71 4.48
C PHE A 26 14.43 -3.87 3.33
N VAL A 27 15.25 -3.61 2.30
CA VAL A 27 14.82 -2.85 1.11
C VAL A 27 13.70 -3.59 0.38
N GLY A 28 13.83 -4.89 0.16
CA GLY A 28 12.79 -5.72 -0.45
C GLY A 28 11.47 -5.67 0.31
N THR A 29 11.51 -5.72 1.65
CA THR A 29 10.31 -5.65 2.50
C THR A 29 9.70 -4.25 2.47
N ALA A 30 10.51 -3.20 2.46
CA ALA A 30 10.04 -1.83 2.31
C ALA A 30 9.33 -1.62 0.96
N VAL A 31 9.92 -2.13 -0.14
CA VAL A 31 9.30 -2.10 -1.47
C VAL A 31 7.98 -2.88 -1.48
N LEU A 32 7.96 -4.08 -0.90
CA LEU A 32 6.74 -4.88 -0.81
C LEU A 32 5.66 -4.20 0.02
N GLY A 33 6.04 -3.53 1.12
CA GLY A 33 5.16 -2.72 1.94
C GLY A 33 4.56 -1.54 1.18
N VAL A 34 5.37 -0.84 0.36
CA VAL A 34 4.88 0.23 -0.53
C VAL A 34 3.93 -0.33 -1.58
N ILE A 35 4.25 -1.47 -2.21
CA ILE A 35 3.36 -2.14 -3.17
C ILE A 35 2.02 -2.51 -2.50
N GLY A 36 2.06 -3.14 -1.33
CA GLY A 36 0.86 -3.49 -0.56
C GLY A 36 0.04 -2.27 -0.15
N PHE A 37 0.69 -1.17 0.22
CA PHE A 37 0.04 0.11 0.51
C PHE A 37 -0.66 0.69 -0.73
N LEU A 38 0.01 0.67 -1.88
CA LEU A 38 -0.56 1.15 -3.14
C LEU A 38 -1.76 0.30 -3.57
N VAL A 39 -1.63 -1.03 -3.54
CA VAL A 39 -2.73 -1.97 -3.83
C VAL A 39 -3.89 -1.76 -2.86
N GLY A 40 -3.62 -1.63 -1.56
CA GLY A 40 -4.63 -1.34 -0.55
C GLY A 40 -5.34 -0.01 -0.82
N LYS A 41 -4.62 1.02 -1.25
CA LYS A 41 -5.21 2.33 -1.60
C LYS A 41 -6.09 2.26 -2.86
N VAL A 42 -5.72 1.43 -3.83
CA VAL A 42 -6.52 1.15 -5.04
C VAL A 42 -7.81 0.40 -4.67
N VAL A 43 -7.70 -0.68 -3.90
CA VAL A 43 -8.85 -1.49 -3.47
C VAL A 43 -9.79 -0.70 -2.55
N SER A 44 -9.24 0.19 -1.71
CA SER A 44 -10.02 1.05 -0.82
C SER A 44 -10.79 2.17 -1.54
N GLY A 45 -10.70 2.28 -2.88
CA GLY A 45 -11.36 3.32 -3.67
C GLY A 45 -10.82 4.74 -3.45
N GLN A 46 -9.78 4.91 -2.62
CA GLN A 46 -9.12 6.19 -2.40
C GLN A 46 -8.17 6.57 -3.55
N LEU A 47 -7.64 5.59 -4.26
CA LEU A 47 -7.19 5.78 -5.63
C LEU A 47 -8.42 5.51 -6.50
N ASP A 48 -9.20 6.56 -6.72
CA ASP A 48 -10.44 6.50 -7.51
C ASP A 48 -10.05 6.12 -8.95
N LEU A 49 -9.98 4.82 -9.23
CA LEU A 49 -9.88 4.25 -10.57
C LEU A 49 -11.28 4.11 -11.19
N ILE A 50 -12.35 4.29 -10.41
CA ILE A 50 -13.75 4.28 -10.88
C ILE A 50 -13.99 5.33 -11.98
N PRO A 51 -13.46 6.57 -11.90
CA PRO A 51 -13.52 7.53 -13.00
C PRO A 51 -12.72 7.10 -14.24
N TYR A 52 -11.66 6.30 -14.07
CA TYR A 52 -10.79 5.83 -15.16
C TYR A 52 -11.22 4.49 -15.78
N LEU A 53 -11.96 3.65 -15.04
CA LEU A 53 -12.61 2.42 -15.53
C LEU A 53 -14.04 2.66 -16.01
N GLY A 54 -14.67 3.76 -15.58
CA GLY A 54 -15.98 4.23 -16.04
C GLY A 54 -15.90 4.88 -17.41
N GLY A 55 -15.60 4.09 -18.44
CA GLY A 55 -15.66 4.52 -19.83
C GLY A 55 -17.04 5.11 -20.20
N GLY A 56 -17.02 6.35 -20.65
CA GLY A 56 -17.90 6.95 -21.65
C GLY A 56 -19.39 6.58 -21.64
N GLY A 57 -20.22 7.43 -21.02
CA GLY A 57 -21.67 7.29 -21.01
C GLY A 57 -22.45 8.57 -21.31
N ARG A 58 -21.94 9.41 -22.23
CA ARG A 58 -22.70 10.29 -23.13
C ARG A 58 -23.68 11.32 -22.52
N SER A 59 -23.28 12.59 -22.66
CA SER A 59 -24.12 13.72 -23.11
C SER A 59 -25.52 13.32 -23.58
N SER A 60 -26.56 13.84 -22.93
CA SER A 60 -27.79 14.27 -23.61
C SER A 60 -28.63 15.18 -22.72
N ARG A 61 -28.62 16.47 -23.10
CA ARG A 61 -29.69 17.48 -23.03
C ARG A 61 -30.18 17.96 -21.67
#